data_AF-A0A5H6ML71-F1
#
_entry.id   AF-A0A5H6ML71-F1
#
_cell.length_a   1.000
_cell.length_b   1.000
_cell.length_c   1.000
_cell.angle_alpha   90.00
_cell.angle_beta   90.00
_cell.angle_gamma   90.00
#
_symmetry.space_group_name_H-M   'P 1'
#
loop_
_entity.id
_entity.type
_entity.pdbx_description
1 polymer ?
#
loop_
_entity_poly.entity_id
_entity_poly.type
_entity_poly.pdbx_seq_one_letter_code
_entity_poly.pdbx_strand_id
1 'polypeptide(L)'
;MNTITIDSVDALEGVFHRIQSGEEILIEQLKIELFESVKFKIFGDETRYNGTLPASLAQGICEFQNEMYKVYTLIKYKTDNLQRLGAQDREDAEIVFSIKPGCTEIITALKDLAEACGNAFDKVTQGMSPTQKTTCFLFAVALFGGAWVGTSYLKSEAEIAVKQEETKQQEAKIKSENERLTILKDGMLQAMRSNAGVDTIERAEGIQEHVSKAYTGVLKSVSDADRIEIDGATKLNLSQKDVHEIIKNPIEKAKKEERNLELVIDSIKRTAEKITLSCREPSSEESFPVSVDTSFIDDKDEIALLFDAMKENRTVKILGSYTIRAGVIENGNASTIARP
;
A
#
# COMPACT_ATOMS: atom_id res chain seq x y z
N MET A 1 -25.39 8.95 12.69
CA MET A 1 -24.71 8.35 11.53
C MET A 1 -24.39 6.90 11.86
N ASN A 2 -24.43 6.00 10.87
CA ASN A 2 -24.07 4.60 11.08
C ASN A 2 -22.53 4.48 11.02
N THR A 3 -21.91 4.07 12.12
CA THR A 3 -20.44 3.92 12.22
C THR A 3 -20.02 2.56 11.64
N ILE A 4 -18.96 2.56 10.84
CA ILE A 4 -18.34 1.37 10.22
C ILE A 4 -17.02 1.12 10.96
N THR A 5 -16.94 0.00 11.68
CA THR A 5 -15.71 -0.42 12.35
C THR A 5 -14.81 -1.17 11.37
N ILE A 6 -13.52 -0.79 11.32
CA ILE A 6 -12.48 -1.51 10.59
C ILE A 6 -11.55 -2.13 11.63
N ASP A 7 -11.79 -3.39 11.96
CA ASP A 7 -11.07 -4.18 12.98
C ASP A 7 -10.21 -5.31 12.40
N SER A 8 -10.26 -5.49 11.09
CA SER A 8 -9.64 -6.61 10.38
C SER A 8 -9.32 -6.23 8.93
N VAL A 9 -8.40 -6.98 8.31
CA VAL A 9 -8.08 -6.82 6.88
C VAL A 9 -9.33 -7.06 6.01
N ASP A 10 -10.18 -8.02 6.40
CA ASP A 10 -11.46 -8.29 5.72
C ASP A 10 -12.42 -7.10 5.79
N ALA A 11 -12.51 -6.43 6.95
CA ALA A 11 -13.33 -5.23 7.09
C ALA A 11 -12.78 -4.06 6.24
N LEU A 12 -11.46 -3.88 6.22
CA LEU A 12 -10.81 -2.86 5.39
C LEU A 12 -11.07 -3.10 3.90
N GLU A 13 -10.89 -4.34 3.45
CA GLU A 13 -11.16 -4.78 2.09
C GLU A 13 -12.64 -4.57 1.71
N GLY A 14 -13.56 -4.97 2.60
CA GLY A 14 -15.00 -4.79 2.38
C GLY A 14 -15.42 -3.32 2.24
N VAL A 15 -14.83 -2.42 3.02
CA VAL A 15 -15.07 -0.97 2.87
C VAL A 15 -14.52 -0.46 1.54
N PHE A 16 -13.33 -0.90 1.14
CA PHE A 16 -12.75 -0.51 -0.14
C PHE A 16 -13.59 -0.99 -1.34
N HIS A 17 -14.08 -2.23 -1.33
CA HIS A 17 -14.97 -2.76 -2.38
C HIS A 17 -16.29 -1.99 -2.48
N ARG A 18 -16.87 -1.60 -1.35
CA ARG A 18 -18.08 -0.75 -1.32
C ARG A 18 -17.83 0.61 -1.98
N ILE A 19 -16.69 1.23 -1.67
CA ILE A 19 -16.24 2.47 -2.32
C ILE A 19 -16.08 2.27 -3.84
N GLN A 20 -15.43 1.19 -4.27
CA GLN A 20 -15.27 0.89 -5.70
C GLN A 20 -16.59 0.64 -6.42
N SER A 21 -17.59 0.09 -5.71
CA SER A 21 -18.95 -0.11 -6.21
C SER A 21 -19.77 1.19 -6.31
N GLY A 22 -19.18 2.33 -5.93
CA GLY A 22 -19.80 3.65 -6.01
C GLY A 22 -20.49 4.12 -4.72
N GLU A 23 -20.35 3.40 -3.60
CA GLU A 23 -20.86 3.88 -2.32
C GLU A 23 -19.99 5.03 -1.79
N GLU A 24 -20.61 6.17 -1.49
CA GLU A 24 -19.93 7.28 -0.84
C GLU A 24 -19.84 7.01 0.66
N ILE A 25 -18.62 6.72 1.14
CA ILE A 25 -18.30 6.54 2.56
C ILE A 25 -17.37 7.67 2.99
N LEU A 26 -17.76 8.41 4.02
CA LEU A 26 -16.99 9.51 4.61
C LEU A 26 -16.09 9.03 5.73
N ILE A 27 -14.96 9.70 5.94
CA ILE A 27 -13.98 9.37 7.00
C ILE A 27 -14.63 9.39 8.39
N GLU A 28 -15.54 10.35 8.65
CA GLU A 28 -16.28 10.48 9.91
C GLU A 28 -17.12 9.24 10.27
N GLN A 29 -17.46 8.42 9.27
CA GLN A 29 -18.21 7.18 9.47
C GLN A 29 -17.30 6.03 9.87
N LEU A 30 -15.97 6.17 9.78
CA LEU A 30 -15.02 5.09 10.02
C LEU A 30 -14.50 5.12 11.45
N LYS A 31 -14.45 3.94 12.07
CA LYS A 31 -13.77 3.72 13.34
C LYS A 31 -12.63 2.73 13.11
N ILE A 32 -11.39 3.19 13.27
CA ILE A 32 -10.20 2.35 13.04
C ILE A 32 -9.86 1.59 14.32
N GLU A 33 -10.00 0.27 14.26
CA GLU A 33 -9.61 -0.69 15.31
C GLU A 33 -8.70 -1.81 14.75
N LEU A 34 -8.26 -1.67 13.49
CA LEU A 34 -7.42 -2.63 12.78
C LEU A 34 -6.08 -2.86 13.49
N PHE A 35 -5.58 -1.82 14.14
CA PHE A 35 -4.46 -1.87 15.06
C PHE A 35 -4.70 -0.83 16.16
N GLU A 36 -4.40 -1.20 17.40
CA GLU A 36 -4.32 -0.23 18.50
C GLU A 36 -2.91 0.37 18.56
N SER A 37 -1.91 -0.49 18.39
CA SER A 37 -0.50 -0.13 18.41
C SER A 37 0.28 -0.93 17.39
N VAL A 38 1.42 -0.40 16.95
CA VAL A 38 2.45 -1.21 16.28
C VAL A 38 3.53 -1.55 17.28
N LYS A 39 3.97 -2.80 17.27
CA LYS A 39 4.95 -3.31 18.21
C LYS A 39 6.15 -3.91 17.50
N PHE A 40 7.34 -3.39 17.78
CA PHE A 40 8.61 -3.94 17.33
C PHE A 40 9.23 -4.75 18.46
N LYS A 41 9.46 -6.03 18.25
CA LYS A 41 10.12 -6.92 19.19
C LYS A 41 11.45 -7.37 18.61
N ILE A 42 12.54 -6.92 19.19
CA ILE A 42 13.89 -7.13 18.67
C ILE A 42 14.57 -8.26 19.45
N PHE A 43 15.13 -9.23 18.72
CA PHE A 43 15.88 -10.36 19.26
C PHE A 43 17.31 -10.32 18.73
N GLY A 44 18.28 -10.45 19.62
CA GLY A 44 19.70 -10.43 19.30
C GLY A 44 20.54 -10.48 20.56
N ASP A 45 21.74 -9.89 20.52
CA ASP A 45 22.63 -9.75 21.67
C ASP A 45 21.88 -9.23 22.92
N GLU A 46 21.80 -10.07 23.95
CA GLU A 46 21.11 -9.76 25.21
C GLU A 46 21.67 -8.51 25.88
N THR A 47 22.97 -8.22 25.74
CA THR A 47 23.58 -7.01 26.32
C THR A 47 23.08 -5.73 25.66
N ARG A 48 22.56 -5.83 24.42
CA ARG A 48 22.09 -4.70 23.62
C ARG A 48 20.57 -4.58 23.50
N TYR A 49 19.83 -5.67 23.61
CA TYR A 49 18.38 -5.70 23.33
C TYR A 49 17.52 -6.28 24.47
N ASN A 50 18.10 -6.63 25.62
CA ASN A 50 17.34 -7.10 26.78
C ASN A 50 16.93 -5.92 27.70
N GLY A 51 15.87 -5.21 27.31
CA GLY A 51 15.35 -4.08 28.09
C GLY A 51 16.24 -2.83 28.04
N THR A 52 17.17 -2.78 27.08
CA THR A 52 18.05 -1.65 26.82
C THR A 52 17.63 -0.94 25.53
N LEU A 53 17.95 0.37 25.43
CA LEU A 53 17.70 1.19 24.25
C LEU A 53 19.04 1.70 23.71
N PRO A 54 19.66 1.00 22.74
CA PRO A 54 20.86 1.49 22.09
C PRO A 54 20.65 2.85 21.43
N ALA A 55 21.70 3.68 21.38
CA ALA A 55 21.63 5.00 20.75
C ALA A 55 21.20 4.93 19.27
N SER A 56 21.61 3.89 18.55
CA SER A 56 21.15 3.64 17.17
C SER A 56 19.64 3.46 17.12
N LEU A 57 19.07 2.68 18.03
CA LEU A 57 17.64 2.41 18.08
C LEU A 57 16.84 3.64 18.51
N ALA A 58 17.34 4.42 19.46
CA ALA A 58 16.75 5.72 19.80
C ALA A 58 16.71 6.66 18.58
N GLN A 59 17.80 6.71 17.80
CA GLN A 59 17.84 7.48 16.55
C GLN A 59 16.84 6.95 15.52
N GLY A 60 16.70 5.63 15.36
CA GLY A 60 15.71 5.02 14.47
C GLY A 60 14.27 5.37 14.86
N ILE A 61 13.97 5.43 16.16
CA ILE A 61 12.67 5.89 16.68
C ILE A 61 12.42 7.37 16.34
N CYS A 62 13.41 8.24 16.53
CA CYS A 62 13.31 9.65 16.16
C CYS A 62 13.08 9.84 14.65
N GLU A 63 13.74 9.04 13.81
CA GLU A 63 13.55 9.02 12.36
C GLU A 63 12.14 8.55 12.00
N PHE A 64 11.63 7.51 12.67
CA PHE A 64 10.25 7.05 12.51
C PHE A 64 9.25 8.20 12.75
N GLN A 65 9.37 8.91 13.88
CA GLN A 65 8.52 10.05 14.19
C GLN A 65 8.64 11.16 13.14
N ASN A 66 9.85 11.50 12.70
CA ASN A 66 10.06 12.55 11.70
C ASN A 66 9.42 12.21 10.35
N GLU A 67 9.50 10.96 9.90
CA GLU A 67 8.83 10.53 8.66
C GLU A 67 7.31 10.51 8.82
N MET A 68 6.77 10.13 9.99
CA MET A 68 5.32 10.22 10.26
C MET A 68 4.81 11.67 10.30
N TYR A 69 5.63 12.60 10.82
CA TYR A 69 5.33 14.03 10.68
C TYR A 69 5.28 14.47 9.22
N LYS A 70 6.13 13.95 8.34
CA LYS A 70 6.07 14.25 6.90
C LYS A 70 4.79 13.70 6.27
N VAL A 71 4.36 12.49 6.65
CA VAL A 71 3.06 11.93 6.25
C VAL A 71 1.93 12.87 6.64
N TYR A 72 1.85 13.27 7.91
CA TYR A 72 0.80 14.19 8.38
C TYR A 72 0.84 15.54 7.65
N THR A 73 2.04 16.11 7.47
CA THR A 73 2.23 17.37 6.73
C THR A 73 1.78 17.25 5.28
N LEU A 74 2.08 16.13 4.63
CA LEU A 74 1.70 15.86 3.25
C LEU A 74 0.18 15.76 3.08
N ILE A 75 -0.48 15.08 4.02
CA ILE A 75 -1.94 14.98 4.07
C ILE A 75 -2.57 16.36 4.20
N LYS A 76 -2.17 17.10 5.24
CA LYS A 76 -2.82 18.37 5.63
C LYS A 76 -2.45 19.54 4.72
N TYR A 77 -1.20 19.62 4.29
CA TYR A 77 -0.62 20.80 3.63
C TYR A 77 -0.08 20.53 2.21
N LYS A 78 -0.17 19.29 1.70
CA LYS A 78 0.35 18.91 0.37
C LYS A 78 1.87 19.19 0.22
N THR A 79 2.62 19.03 1.31
CA THR A 79 4.09 19.16 1.32
C THR A 79 4.64 18.35 2.49
N ASP A 80 5.87 17.86 2.37
CA ASP A 80 6.62 17.22 3.44
C ASP A 80 7.46 18.21 4.28
N ASN A 81 7.33 19.52 4.03
CA ASN A 81 8.08 20.54 4.76
C ASN A 81 7.55 20.71 6.20
N LEU A 82 8.25 20.10 7.16
CA LEU A 82 7.94 20.12 8.58
C LEU A 82 7.88 21.52 9.23
N GLN A 83 8.37 22.57 8.56
CA GLN A 83 8.20 23.95 9.02
C GLN A 83 6.74 24.41 8.98
N ARG A 84 5.87 23.69 8.26
CA ARG A 84 4.43 23.93 8.23
C ARG A 84 3.71 23.45 9.48
N LEU A 85 4.32 22.55 10.26
CA LEU A 85 3.70 22.01 11.47
C LEU A 85 3.76 23.03 12.61
N GLY A 86 2.58 23.51 13.00
CA GLY A 86 2.40 24.29 14.23
C GLY A 86 2.55 23.41 15.49
N ALA A 87 2.43 24.02 16.67
CA ALA A 87 2.50 23.30 17.93
C ALA A 87 1.41 22.22 18.04
N GLN A 88 0.15 22.58 17.73
CA GLN A 88 -0.97 21.64 17.74
C GLN A 88 -0.77 20.50 16.73
N ASP A 89 -0.24 20.79 15.54
CA ASP A 89 -0.01 19.74 14.53
C ASP A 89 1.03 18.71 15.00
N ARG A 90 2.04 19.17 15.75
CA ARG A 90 3.06 18.30 16.31
C ARG A 90 2.49 17.44 17.43
N GLU A 91 1.70 18.04 18.31
CA GLU A 91 1.00 17.31 19.38
C GLU A 91 0.03 16.27 18.83
N ASP A 92 -0.81 16.65 17.85
CA ASP A 92 -1.80 15.75 17.23
C ASP A 92 -1.14 14.55 16.53
N ALA A 93 0.06 14.74 15.97
CA ALA A 93 0.79 13.71 15.22
C ALA A 93 1.95 13.08 16.00
N GLU A 94 2.12 13.41 17.28
CA GLU A 94 3.16 12.83 18.13
C GLU A 94 2.82 11.37 18.45
N ILE A 95 3.80 10.49 18.27
CA ILE A 95 3.66 9.08 18.57
C ILE A 95 4.39 8.81 19.87
N VAL A 96 3.67 8.31 20.86
CA VAL A 96 4.26 7.91 22.13
C VAL A 96 4.82 6.49 22.03
N PHE A 97 6.12 6.37 22.25
CA PHE A 97 6.84 5.10 22.26
C PHE A 97 6.97 4.58 23.70
N SER A 98 6.52 3.35 23.95
CA SER A 98 6.70 2.66 25.23
C SER A 98 7.68 1.50 25.09
N ILE A 99 8.59 1.33 26.06
CA ILE A 99 9.57 0.24 26.10
C ILE A 99 9.27 -0.65 27.31
N LYS A 100 9.00 -1.94 27.08
CA LYS A 100 8.77 -2.90 28.17
C LYS A 100 10.06 -3.61 28.63
N PRO A 101 10.15 -4.04 29.90
CA PRO A 101 11.29 -4.83 30.41
C PRO A 101 11.36 -6.23 29.77
N GLY A 102 12.58 -6.76 29.58
CA GLY A 102 12.83 -8.18 29.23
C GLY A 102 12.96 -8.49 27.73
N CYS A 103 12.64 -7.53 26.86
CA CYS A 103 12.91 -7.51 25.43
C CYS A 103 12.72 -6.06 24.98
N THR A 104 13.54 -5.52 24.08
CA THR A 104 13.30 -4.20 23.49
C THR A 104 12.05 -4.26 22.62
N GLU A 105 10.91 -4.20 23.30
CA GLU A 105 9.56 -4.19 22.79
C GLU A 105 9.15 -2.72 22.73
N ILE A 106 9.20 -2.15 21.53
CA ILE A 106 8.80 -0.78 21.27
C ILE A 106 7.34 -0.81 20.83
N ILE A 107 6.45 -0.22 21.62
CA ILE A 107 5.03 -0.11 21.32
C ILE A 107 4.75 1.34 20.91
N THR A 108 4.14 1.53 19.75
CA THR A 108 3.72 2.82 19.22
C THR A 108 2.20 2.88 19.09
N ALA A 109 1.57 3.84 19.75
CA ALA A 109 0.14 4.09 19.60
C ALA A 109 -0.12 4.80 18.25
N LEU A 110 -0.25 4.04 17.17
CA LEU A 110 -0.53 4.60 15.84
C LEU A 110 -2.01 4.95 15.64
N LYS A 111 -2.89 4.54 16.57
CA LYS A 111 -4.31 4.87 16.53
C LYS A 111 -4.53 6.39 16.56
N ASP A 112 -3.88 7.09 17.47
CA ASP A 112 -4.00 8.54 17.61
C ASP A 112 -3.51 9.26 16.34
N LEU A 113 -2.39 8.79 15.77
CA LEU A 113 -1.90 9.28 14.48
C LEU A 113 -2.89 9.02 13.33
N ALA A 114 -3.52 7.84 13.29
CA ALA A 114 -4.52 7.50 12.28
C ALA A 114 -5.75 8.41 12.43
N GLU A 115 -6.23 8.65 13.65
CA GLU A 115 -7.32 9.58 13.92
C GLU A 115 -6.95 11.02 13.53
N ALA A 116 -5.74 11.48 13.85
CA ALA A 116 -5.22 12.78 13.46
C ALA A 116 -5.14 12.91 11.92
N CYS A 117 -4.67 11.88 11.22
CA CYS A 117 -4.64 11.84 9.77
C CYS A 117 -6.05 11.83 9.15
N GLY A 118 -7.00 11.10 9.74
CA GLY A 118 -8.41 11.10 9.33
C GLY A 118 -9.01 12.50 9.43
N ASN A 119 -8.81 13.17 10.57
CA ASN A 119 -9.21 14.57 10.78
C ASN A 119 -8.54 15.54 9.80
N ALA A 120 -7.27 15.29 9.45
CA ALA A 120 -6.56 16.10 8.48
C ALA A 120 -7.14 15.92 7.07
N PHE A 121 -7.37 14.69 6.62
CA PHE A 121 -7.98 14.38 5.32
C PHE A 121 -9.39 14.96 5.19
N ASP A 122 -10.21 14.84 6.23
CA ASP A 122 -11.57 15.38 6.23
C ASP A 122 -11.57 16.89 5.90
N LYS A 123 -10.65 17.63 6.55
CA LYS A 123 -10.44 19.07 6.35
C LYS A 123 -9.77 19.44 5.02
N VAL A 124 -9.22 18.51 4.24
CA VAL A 124 -8.64 18.82 2.92
C VAL A 124 -9.76 19.23 1.98
N THR A 125 -9.87 20.51 1.60
CA THR A 125 -10.99 20.97 0.74
C THR A 125 -10.64 21.03 -0.75
N GLN A 126 -9.39 20.79 -1.13
CA GLN A 126 -8.90 21.03 -2.49
C GLN A 126 -8.34 19.76 -3.15
N GLY A 127 -8.79 19.51 -4.39
CA GLY A 127 -8.19 18.52 -5.28
C GLY A 127 -8.55 17.06 -5.02
N MET A 128 -9.48 16.79 -4.07
CA MET A 128 -9.93 15.43 -3.75
C MET A 128 -11.45 15.40 -3.52
N SER A 129 -12.15 14.47 -4.16
CA SER A 129 -13.54 14.12 -3.83
C SER A 129 -13.63 13.42 -2.47
N PRO A 130 -14.82 13.35 -1.83
CA PRO A 130 -14.99 12.61 -0.57
C PRO A 130 -14.47 11.17 -0.67
N THR A 131 -14.83 10.46 -1.74
CA THR A 131 -14.35 9.11 -2.03
C THR A 131 -12.82 9.03 -2.12
N GLN A 132 -12.17 9.99 -2.79
CA GLN A 132 -10.71 10.02 -2.92
C GLN A 132 -10.03 10.25 -1.56
N LYS A 133 -10.61 11.11 -0.70
CA LYS A 133 -10.10 11.30 0.67
C LYS A 133 -10.18 10.02 1.47
N THR A 134 -11.34 9.36 1.45
CA THR A 134 -11.56 8.12 2.19
C THR A 134 -10.61 7.03 1.68
N THR A 135 -10.48 6.83 0.37
CA THR A 135 -9.54 5.85 -0.18
C THR A 135 -8.08 6.14 0.20
N CYS A 136 -7.66 7.41 0.16
CA CYS A 136 -6.30 7.79 0.54
C CYS A 136 -6.05 7.62 2.06
N PHE A 137 -7.07 7.85 2.88
CA PHE A 137 -7.04 7.57 4.31
C PHE A 137 -6.93 6.08 4.60
N LEU A 138 -7.75 5.23 3.97
CA LEU A 138 -7.67 3.77 4.09
C LEU A 138 -6.32 3.23 3.63
N PHE A 139 -5.75 3.81 2.57
CA PHE A 139 -4.42 3.50 2.08
C PHE A 139 -3.33 3.82 3.13
N ALA A 140 -3.42 4.98 3.80
CA ALA A 140 -2.51 5.33 4.89
C ALA A 140 -2.65 4.37 6.09
N VAL A 141 -3.89 4.02 6.46
CA VAL A 141 -4.17 3.03 7.53
C VAL A 141 -3.55 1.67 7.20
N ALA A 142 -3.72 1.17 5.97
CA ALA A 142 -3.09 -0.09 5.53
C ALA A 142 -1.56 -0.04 5.68
N LEU A 143 -0.94 1.05 5.24
CA LEU A 143 0.51 1.27 5.34
C LEU A 143 1.00 1.33 6.79
N PHE A 144 0.31 2.08 7.66
CA PHE A 144 0.63 2.12 9.09
C PHE A 144 0.52 0.74 9.71
N GLY A 145 -0.49 -0.04 9.32
CA GLY A 145 -0.75 -1.38 9.84
C GLY A 145 0.23 -2.47 9.40
N GLY A 146 1.02 -2.28 8.33
CA GLY A 146 1.99 -3.29 7.89
C GLY A 146 2.14 -3.48 6.38
N ALA A 147 1.30 -2.84 5.56
CA ALA A 147 1.33 -2.97 4.10
C ALA A 147 2.59 -2.39 3.42
N TRP A 148 3.56 -1.89 4.19
CA TRP A 148 4.77 -1.27 3.69
C TRP A 148 5.82 -2.28 3.16
N VAL A 149 5.67 -3.57 3.50
CA VAL A 149 6.52 -4.65 2.98
C VAL A 149 6.01 -5.12 1.61
N GLY A 150 6.90 -5.26 0.63
CA GLY A 150 6.55 -5.72 -0.72
C GLY A 150 6.09 -7.20 -0.78
N THR A 151 5.21 -7.54 -1.71
CA THR A 151 4.70 -8.92 -1.85
C THR A 151 5.77 -9.89 -2.35
N SER A 152 6.76 -9.42 -3.12
CA SER A 152 7.89 -10.27 -3.57
C SER A 152 8.66 -10.88 -2.41
N TYR A 153 8.83 -10.12 -1.32
CA TYR A 153 9.39 -10.61 -0.08
C TYR A 153 8.51 -11.71 0.53
N LEU A 154 7.21 -11.43 0.69
CA LEU A 154 6.23 -12.33 1.30
C LEU A 154 6.09 -13.66 0.53
N LYS A 155 6.09 -13.64 -0.81
CA LYS A 155 5.97 -14.82 -1.68
C LYS A 155 7.20 -15.73 -1.63
N SER A 156 8.41 -15.14 -1.70
CA SER A 156 9.66 -15.92 -1.70
C SER A 156 9.82 -16.80 -0.46
N GLU A 157 9.30 -16.30 0.66
CA GLU A 157 9.34 -16.92 1.97
C GLU A 157 8.18 -17.90 2.19
N ALA A 158 7.02 -17.68 1.56
CA ALA A 158 5.88 -18.59 1.62
C ALA A 158 6.18 -19.92 0.89
N GLU A 159 6.83 -19.87 -0.28
CA GLU A 159 7.19 -21.07 -1.06
C GLU A 159 8.24 -21.95 -0.33
N ILE A 160 9.19 -21.33 0.37
CA ILE A 160 10.18 -22.01 1.22
C ILE A 160 9.49 -22.59 2.45
N ALA A 161 8.55 -21.83 3.02
CA ALA A 161 7.80 -22.25 4.19
C ALA A 161 6.83 -23.39 3.92
N VAL A 162 6.39 -23.77 2.72
CA VAL A 162 5.44 -24.91 2.54
C VAL A 162 6.07 -26.30 2.82
N LYS A 163 7.39 -26.44 2.95
CA LYS A 163 8.09 -27.76 2.94
C LYS A 163 8.28 -28.58 4.26
N GLN A 164 7.71 -28.25 5.43
CA GLN A 164 8.07 -28.90 6.75
C GLN A 164 7.01 -28.76 7.89
N GLU A 165 5.95 -29.56 7.88
CA GLU A 165 4.87 -29.81 8.88
C GLU A 165 4.55 -28.92 10.14
N GLU A 166 3.23 -28.86 10.41
CA GLU A 166 2.42 -28.40 11.57
C GLU A 166 2.63 -27.00 12.19
N THR A 167 3.84 -26.48 12.35
CA THR A 167 4.04 -25.06 12.78
C THR A 167 3.75 -24.07 11.64
N LYS A 168 3.68 -24.59 10.41
CA LYS A 168 3.58 -23.84 9.15
C LYS A 168 2.22 -23.26 8.81
N GLN A 169 1.13 -23.86 9.29
CA GLN A 169 -0.20 -23.36 8.90
C GLN A 169 -0.44 -21.95 9.47
N GLN A 170 0.02 -21.70 10.70
CA GLN A 170 -0.11 -20.40 11.32
C GLN A 170 0.82 -19.36 10.70
N GLU A 171 2.07 -19.71 10.42
CA GLU A 171 2.99 -18.81 9.70
C GLU A 171 2.56 -18.54 8.25
N ALA A 172 2.05 -19.55 7.55
CA ALA A 172 1.50 -19.40 6.20
C ALA A 172 0.24 -18.53 6.20
N LYS A 173 -0.64 -18.69 7.21
CA LYS A 173 -1.80 -17.81 7.38
C LYS A 173 -1.39 -16.37 7.63
N ILE A 174 -0.45 -16.14 8.54
CA ILE A 174 0.10 -14.81 8.83
C ILE A 174 0.73 -14.18 7.59
N LYS A 175 1.54 -14.94 6.83
CA LYS A 175 2.13 -14.47 5.57
C LYS A 175 1.07 -14.16 4.52
N SER A 176 0.05 -14.99 4.40
CA SER A 176 -1.09 -14.78 3.51
C SER A 176 -1.88 -13.52 3.87
N GLU A 177 -2.11 -13.24 5.16
CA GLU A 177 -2.77 -12.00 5.58
C GLU A 177 -1.93 -10.75 5.29
N ASN A 178 -0.60 -10.81 5.49
CA ASN A 178 0.28 -9.71 5.07
C ASN A 178 0.24 -9.51 3.55
N GLU A 179 0.26 -10.60 2.77
CA GLU A 179 0.21 -10.53 1.32
C GLU A 179 -1.11 -9.89 0.86
N ARG A 180 -2.24 -10.30 1.45
CA ARG A 180 -3.54 -9.69 1.21
C ARG A 180 -3.54 -8.20 1.55
N LEU A 181 -2.97 -7.80 2.68
CA LEU A 181 -2.90 -6.40 3.07
C LEU A 181 -2.04 -5.57 2.10
N THR A 182 -0.91 -6.10 1.62
CA THR A 182 -0.09 -5.43 0.61
C THR A 182 -0.79 -5.35 -0.75
N ILE A 183 -1.44 -6.44 -1.20
CA ILE A 183 -2.25 -6.45 -2.43
C ILE A 183 -3.37 -5.40 -2.34
N LEU A 184 -4.09 -5.35 -1.22
CA LEU A 184 -5.15 -4.36 -0.99
C LEU A 184 -4.61 -2.93 -1.08
N LYS A 185 -3.46 -2.66 -0.47
CA LYS A 185 -2.77 -1.37 -0.57
C LYS A 185 -2.35 -1.05 -2.02
N ASP A 186 -1.93 -2.02 -2.80
CA ASP A 186 -1.60 -1.83 -4.23
C ASP A 186 -2.86 -1.59 -5.07
N GLY A 187 -3.93 -2.34 -4.83
CA GLY A 187 -5.25 -2.14 -5.46
C GLY A 187 -5.83 -0.75 -5.16
N MET A 188 -5.71 -0.26 -3.92
CA MET A 188 -6.05 1.12 -3.55
C MET A 188 -5.25 2.14 -4.34
N LEU A 189 -3.93 1.96 -4.46
CA LEU A 189 -3.06 2.86 -5.22
C LEU A 189 -3.41 2.86 -6.72
N GLN A 190 -3.69 1.69 -7.27
CA GLN A 190 -4.12 1.53 -8.66
C GLN A 190 -5.47 2.19 -8.91
N ALA A 191 -6.45 2.00 -8.02
CA ALA A 191 -7.75 2.66 -8.12
C ALA A 191 -7.61 4.19 -8.11
N MET A 192 -6.71 4.73 -7.27
CA MET A 192 -6.38 6.15 -7.28
C MET A 192 -5.72 6.59 -8.60
N ARG A 193 -4.82 5.79 -9.19
CA ARG A 193 -4.22 6.12 -10.49
C ARG A 193 -5.20 6.10 -11.65
N SER A 194 -6.18 5.21 -11.61
CA SER A 194 -7.20 5.09 -12.66
C SER A 194 -8.25 6.21 -12.58
N ASN A 195 -8.63 6.60 -11.35
CA ASN A 195 -9.86 7.38 -11.12
C ASN A 195 -9.65 8.71 -10.37
N ALA A 196 -8.42 9.04 -9.96
CA ALA A 196 -8.14 10.27 -9.20
C ALA A 196 -7.27 11.28 -9.94
N GLY A 197 -7.29 12.52 -9.44
CA GLY A 197 -6.42 13.59 -9.93
C GLY A 197 -4.97 13.40 -9.47
N VAL A 198 -4.04 14.07 -10.16
CA VAL A 198 -2.59 14.05 -9.86
C VAL A 198 -2.30 14.28 -8.37
N ASP A 199 -3.00 15.22 -7.75
CA ASP A 199 -2.88 15.55 -6.33
C ASP A 199 -3.15 14.38 -5.38
N THR A 200 -4.08 13.48 -5.73
CA THR A 200 -4.37 12.29 -4.91
C THR A 200 -3.25 11.26 -5.05
N ILE A 201 -2.72 11.11 -6.26
CA ILE A 201 -1.66 10.16 -6.58
C ILE A 201 -0.36 10.58 -5.90
N GLU A 202 0.06 11.85 -6.04
CA GLU A 202 1.23 12.41 -5.34
C GLU A 202 1.08 12.28 -3.82
N ARG A 203 -0.16 12.53 -3.33
CA ARG A 203 -0.69 12.16 -2.01
C ARG A 203 -0.20 10.78 -1.56
N ALA A 204 -0.77 9.78 -2.22
CA ALA A 204 -0.57 8.38 -1.88
C ALA A 204 0.90 7.93 -2.03
N GLU A 205 1.58 8.36 -3.10
CA GLU A 205 2.97 7.97 -3.33
C GLU A 205 3.92 8.53 -2.27
N GLY A 206 3.74 9.80 -1.87
CA GLY A 206 4.52 10.38 -0.79
C GLY A 206 4.22 9.74 0.58
N ILE A 207 2.95 9.40 0.86
CA ILE A 207 2.59 8.65 2.08
C ILE A 207 3.32 7.30 2.09
N GLN A 208 3.26 6.54 1.00
CA GLN A 208 3.96 5.26 0.88
C GLN A 208 5.47 5.40 1.09
N GLU A 209 6.07 6.42 0.48
CA GLU A 209 7.50 6.68 0.60
C GLU A 209 7.92 6.96 2.06
N HIS A 210 7.23 7.88 2.73
CA HIS A 210 7.57 8.25 4.11
C HIS A 210 7.26 7.14 5.11
N VAL A 211 6.16 6.39 4.94
CA VAL A 211 5.90 5.22 5.80
C VAL A 211 6.98 4.15 5.61
N SER A 212 7.34 3.83 4.37
CA SER A 212 8.42 2.87 4.08
C SER A 212 9.76 3.33 4.69
N LYS A 213 10.09 4.63 4.60
CA LYS A 213 11.29 5.20 5.25
C LYS A 213 11.24 5.12 6.77
N ALA A 214 10.08 5.36 7.39
CA ALA A 214 9.92 5.26 8.84
C ALA A 214 10.26 3.86 9.35
N TYR A 215 9.62 2.83 8.78
CA TYR A 215 9.89 1.44 9.12
C TYR A 215 11.33 1.02 8.81
N THR A 216 11.85 1.41 7.64
CA THR A 216 13.23 1.11 7.23
C THR A 216 14.26 1.78 8.15
N GLY A 217 13.99 2.98 8.66
CA GLY A 217 14.85 3.67 9.63
C GLY A 217 15.00 2.88 10.92
N VAL A 218 13.89 2.37 11.46
CA VAL A 218 13.91 1.45 12.62
C VAL A 218 14.71 0.19 12.26
N LEU A 219 14.41 -0.46 11.14
CA LEU A 219 15.13 -1.67 10.72
C LEU A 219 16.65 -1.47 10.58
N LYS A 220 17.10 -0.35 10.01
CA LYS A 220 18.52 0.00 9.89
C LYS A 220 19.21 0.06 11.25
N SER A 221 18.51 0.60 12.25
CA SER A 221 19.05 0.78 13.60
C SER A 221 19.30 -0.51 14.37
N VAL A 222 18.70 -1.61 13.90
CA VAL A 222 18.78 -2.97 14.46
C VAL A 222 19.12 -4.00 13.38
N SER A 223 19.88 -3.59 12.37
CA SER A 223 20.27 -4.46 11.26
C SER A 223 21.15 -5.65 11.68
N ASP A 224 21.75 -5.57 12.85
CA ASP A 224 22.53 -6.63 13.51
C ASP A 224 21.70 -7.54 14.42
N ALA A 225 20.39 -7.28 14.58
CA ALA A 225 19.50 -8.19 15.28
C ALA A 225 19.40 -9.53 14.54
N ASP A 226 19.24 -10.61 15.28
CA ASP A 226 19.05 -11.95 14.70
C ASP A 226 17.66 -12.07 14.07
N ARG A 227 16.66 -11.46 14.72
CA ARG A 227 15.26 -11.52 14.32
C ARG A 227 14.47 -10.33 14.87
N ILE A 228 13.47 -9.90 14.11
CA ILE A 228 12.54 -8.84 14.50
C ILE A 228 11.11 -9.35 14.28
N GLU A 229 10.24 -9.18 15.27
CA GLU A 229 8.79 -9.31 15.08
C GLU A 229 8.18 -7.92 15.02
N ILE A 230 7.30 -7.67 14.05
CA ILE A 230 6.51 -6.45 13.96
C ILE A 230 5.04 -6.85 14.04
N ASP A 231 4.31 -6.32 15.00
CA ASP A 231 2.89 -6.63 15.23
C ASP A 231 2.08 -5.36 14.99
N GLY A 232 1.30 -5.33 13.91
CA GLY A 232 0.45 -4.20 13.52
C GLY A 232 -0.97 -4.67 13.19
N ALA A 233 -1.48 -4.35 12.00
CA ALA A 233 -2.69 -4.98 11.45
C ALA A 233 -2.50 -6.48 11.22
N THR A 234 -1.26 -6.88 10.95
CA THR A 234 -0.81 -8.24 10.76
C THR A 234 0.55 -8.42 11.43
N LYS A 235 0.92 -9.67 11.72
CA LYS A 235 2.23 -9.99 12.31
C LYS A 235 3.27 -10.23 11.22
N LEU A 236 4.45 -9.63 11.33
CA LEU A 236 5.61 -9.89 10.49
C LEU A 236 6.72 -10.50 11.34
N ASN A 237 7.32 -11.57 10.84
CA ASN A 237 8.52 -12.16 11.42
C ASN A 237 9.65 -11.99 10.41
N LEU A 238 10.69 -11.24 10.77
CA LEU A 238 11.81 -10.89 9.90
C LEU A 238 13.09 -11.50 10.45
N SER A 239 13.78 -12.32 9.66
CA SER A 239 15.16 -12.71 9.94
C SER A 239 16.13 -11.56 9.65
N GLN A 240 17.38 -11.67 10.13
CA GLN A 240 18.42 -10.71 9.77
C GLN A 240 18.57 -10.51 8.26
N LYS A 241 18.49 -11.59 7.46
CA LYS A 241 18.57 -11.51 6.00
C LYS A 241 17.43 -10.68 5.41
N ASP A 242 16.23 -10.87 5.94
CA ASP A 242 15.03 -10.16 5.51
C ASP A 242 15.14 -8.66 5.77
N VAL A 243 15.63 -8.30 6.97
CA VAL A 243 15.94 -6.92 7.34
C VAL A 243 16.89 -6.28 6.34
N HIS A 244 17.96 -6.97 5.96
CA HIS A 244 18.93 -6.45 4.98
C HIS A 244 18.31 -6.26 3.57
N GLU A 245 17.48 -7.19 3.11
CA GLU A 245 16.81 -7.08 1.81
C GLU A 245 15.80 -5.94 1.77
N ILE A 246 15.00 -5.78 2.83
CA ILE A 246 14.06 -4.66 2.99
C ILE A 246 14.82 -3.33 3.03
N ILE A 247 15.92 -3.23 3.77
CA ILE A 247 16.75 -2.01 3.82
C ILE A 247 17.29 -1.64 2.44
N LYS A 248 17.70 -2.65 1.65
CA LYS A 248 18.24 -2.46 0.30
C LYS A 248 17.14 -2.11 -0.72
N ASN A 249 15.94 -2.66 -0.56
CA ASN A 249 14.81 -2.50 -1.47
C ASN A 249 13.52 -2.14 -0.68
N PRO A 250 13.45 -0.95 -0.07
CA PRO A 250 12.38 -0.60 0.88
C PRO A 250 11.02 -0.41 0.22
N ILE A 251 11.00 -0.15 -1.08
CA ILE A 251 9.80 -0.09 -1.91
C ILE A 251 10.02 -1.05 -3.07
N GLU A 252 9.05 -1.93 -3.29
CA GLU A 252 9.10 -2.82 -4.43
C GLU A 252 9.08 -2.01 -5.73
N LYS A 253 10.16 -2.12 -6.50
CA LYS A 253 10.28 -1.42 -7.77
C LYS A 253 9.34 -2.05 -8.78
N ALA A 254 8.62 -1.21 -9.51
CA ALA A 254 7.87 -1.66 -10.66
C ALA A 254 8.82 -2.32 -11.69
N LYS A 255 8.40 -3.47 -12.20
CA LYS A 255 9.07 -4.20 -13.28
C LYS A 255 8.24 -4.05 -14.55
N LYS A 256 8.91 -3.98 -15.70
CA LYS A 256 8.23 -4.08 -16.99
C LYS A 256 8.32 -5.51 -17.47
N GLU A 257 7.16 -6.12 -17.71
CA GLU A 257 7.06 -7.49 -18.22
C GLU A 257 6.22 -7.49 -19.48
N GLU A 258 6.67 -8.22 -20.50
CA GLU A 258 5.84 -8.49 -21.67
C GLU A 258 4.88 -9.63 -21.34
N ARG A 259 3.58 -9.39 -21.50
CA ARG A 259 2.54 -10.39 -21.26
C ARG A 259 1.51 -10.36 -22.37
N ASN A 260 0.84 -11.48 -22.61
CA ASN A 260 -0.34 -11.55 -23.47
C ASN A 260 -1.53 -11.87 -22.58
N LEU A 261 -2.30 -10.83 -22.23
CA LEU A 261 -3.39 -10.93 -21.25
C LEU A 261 -4.73 -10.95 -21.96
N GLU A 262 -5.63 -11.81 -21.49
CA GLU A 262 -7.04 -11.79 -21.86
C GLU A 262 -7.79 -10.86 -20.91
N LEU A 263 -8.36 -9.78 -21.43
CA LEU A 263 -8.87 -8.66 -20.65
C LEU A 263 -10.31 -8.29 -21.03
N VAL A 264 -11.09 -7.89 -20.02
CA VAL A 264 -12.38 -7.22 -20.19
C VAL A 264 -12.13 -5.71 -20.24
N ILE A 265 -12.77 -5.00 -21.17
CA ILE A 265 -12.67 -3.54 -21.30
C ILE A 265 -13.88 -2.88 -20.66
N ASP A 266 -13.67 -2.15 -19.56
CA ASP A 266 -14.73 -1.43 -18.85
C ASP A 266 -15.00 -0.05 -19.47
N SER A 267 -13.96 0.62 -19.98
CA SER A 267 -14.13 1.90 -20.67
C SER A 267 -13.02 2.19 -21.69
N ILE A 268 -13.36 3.04 -22.67
CA ILE A 268 -12.45 3.51 -23.71
C ILE A 268 -12.46 5.03 -23.74
N LYS A 269 -11.28 5.64 -23.59
CA LYS A 269 -11.04 7.07 -23.77
C LYS A 269 -10.12 7.30 -24.96
N ARG A 270 -10.57 8.06 -25.95
CA ARG A 270 -9.80 8.36 -27.17
C ARG A 270 -9.33 9.81 -27.18
N THR A 271 -8.08 9.99 -27.58
CA THR A 271 -7.46 11.28 -27.94
C THR A 271 -6.92 11.21 -29.37
N ALA A 272 -6.32 12.28 -29.89
CA ALA A 272 -5.85 12.33 -31.27
C ALA A 272 -4.81 11.24 -31.61
N GLU A 273 -3.93 10.90 -30.68
CA GLU A 273 -2.77 10.01 -30.92
C GLU A 273 -2.78 8.75 -30.05
N LYS A 274 -3.76 8.61 -29.14
CA LYS A 274 -3.78 7.54 -28.15
C LYS A 274 -5.20 7.12 -27.79
N ILE A 275 -5.39 5.82 -27.66
CA ILE A 275 -6.55 5.22 -27.00
C ILE A 275 -6.10 4.73 -25.62
N THR A 276 -6.84 5.08 -24.57
CA THR A 276 -6.63 4.57 -23.21
C THR A 276 -7.82 3.72 -22.82
N LEU A 277 -7.56 2.47 -22.51
CA LEU A 277 -8.54 1.49 -22.07
C LEU A 277 -8.49 1.39 -20.55
N SER A 278 -9.63 1.25 -19.88
CA SER A 278 -9.69 0.69 -18.53
C SER A 278 -9.99 -0.79 -18.67
N CYS A 279 -9.05 -1.64 -18.28
CA CYS A 279 -9.12 -3.08 -18.45
C CYS A 279 -9.04 -3.81 -17.12
N ARG A 280 -9.66 -4.98 -17.02
CA ARG A 280 -9.49 -5.90 -15.89
C ARG A 280 -9.37 -7.34 -16.38
N GLU A 281 -8.74 -8.20 -15.59
CA GLU A 281 -8.76 -9.64 -15.86
C GLU A 281 -10.18 -10.19 -15.60
N PRO A 282 -10.65 -11.23 -16.33
CA PRO A 282 -12.00 -11.77 -16.15
C PRO A 282 -12.33 -12.23 -14.73
N SER A 283 -11.32 -12.68 -13.99
CA SER A 283 -11.41 -13.11 -12.59
C SER A 283 -11.24 -11.99 -11.57
N SER A 284 -10.95 -10.76 -12.02
CA SER A 284 -10.67 -9.61 -11.17
C SER A 284 -11.73 -8.52 -11.36
N GLU A 285 -12.08 -7.86 -10.26
CA GLU A 285 -12.87 -6.63 -10.27
C GLU A 285 -11.96 -5.38 -10.34
N GLU A 286 -10.63 -5.55 -10.22
CA GLU A 286 -9.69 -4.44 -10.26
C GLU A 286 -9.29 -4.08 -11.70
N SER A 287 -9.56 -2.83 -12.08
CA SER A 287 -9.22 -2.31 -13.41
C SER A 287 -7.90 -1.51 -13.42
N PHE A 288 -7.10 -1.69 -14.46
CA PHE A 288 -5.88 -0.92 -14.76
C PHE A 288 -5.93 -0.27 -16.15
N PRO A 289 -5.22 0.84 -16.36
CA PRO A 289 -5.17 1.49 -17.64
C PRO A 289 -4.25 0.77 -18.63
N VAL A 290 -4.72 0.53 -19.85
CA VAL A 290 -3.90 0.07 -20.99
C VAL A 290 -3.87 1.13 -22.08
N SER A 291 -2.67 1.52 -22.46
CA SER A 291 -2.39 2.53 -23.48
C SER A 291 -2.19 1.87 -24.85
N VAL A 292 -2.93 2.32 -25.85
CA VAL A 292 -2.77 1.94 -27.25
C VAL A 292 -2.30 3.19 -28.00
N ASP A 293 -1.06 3.17 -28.45
CA ASP A 293 -0.49 4.23 -29.27
C ASP A 293 -0.93 4.04 -30.72
N THR A 294 -1.80 4.93 -31.21
CA THR A 294 -2.36 4.79 -32.57
C THR A 294 -1.39 5.23 -33.66
N SER A 295 -0.21 5.73 -33.31
CA SER A 295 0.89 5.91 -34.28
C SER A 295 1.65 4.61 -34.55
N PHE A 296 1.54 3.63 -33.64
CA PHE A 296 2.18 2.32 -33.76
C PHE A 296 1.18 1.21 -34.13
N ILE A 297 0.01 1.20 -33.51
CA ILE A 297 -1.10 0.27 -33.82
C ILE A 297 -2.14 1.05 -34.61
N ASP A 298 -2.02 1.03 -35.93
CA ASP A 298 -2.93 1.73 -36.86
C ASP A 298 -3.84 0.79 -37.66
N ASP A 299 -3.72 -0.53 -37.44
CA ASP A 299 -4.62 -1.52 -38.03
C ASP A 299 -6.05 -1.30 -37.51
N LYS A 300 -6.94 -0.96 -38.44
CA LYS A 300 -8.34 -0.70 -38.17
C LYS A 300 -9.06 -1.93 -37.63
N ASP A 301 -8.65 -3.13 -38.05
CA ASP A 301 -9.26 -4.36 -37.60
C ASP A 301 -8.87 -4.63 -36.13
N GLU A 302 -7.60 -4.42 -35.76
CA GLU A 302 -7.14 -4.49 -34.36
C GLU A 302 -7.84 -3.47 -33.47
N ILE A 303 -7.94 -2.21 -33.91
CA ILE A 303 -8.64 -1.17 -33.16
C ILE A 303 -10.13 -1.50 -33.03
N ALA A 304 -10.78 -2.03 -34.07
CA ALA A 304 -12.19 -2.40 -34.04
C ALA A 304 -12.48 -3.48 -32.99
N LEU A 305 -11.56 -4.43 -32.78
CA LEU A 305 -11.69 -5.46 -31.75
C LEU A 305 -11.89 -4.87 -30.35
N LEU A 306 -11.24 -3.74 -30.03
CA LEU A 306 -11.40 -3.09 -28.72
C LEU A 306 -12.82 -2.57 -28.51
N PHE A 307 -13.38 -1.92 -29.52
CA PHE A 307 -14.73 -1.35 -29.46
C PHE A 307 -15.81 -2.45 -29.49
N ASP A 308 -15.62 -3.48 -30.30
CA ASP A 308 -16.52 -4.63 -30.37
C ASP A 308 -16.51 -5.42 -29.05
N ALA A 309 -15.32 -5.66 -28.47
CA ALA A 309 -15.19 -6.33 -27.18
C ALA A 309 -15.90 -5.57 -26.05
N MET A 310 -15.70 -4.24 -25.95
CA MET A 310 -16.40 -3.40 -24.97
C MET A 310 -17.92 -3.43 -25.20
N LYS A 311 -18.37 -3.28 -26.45
CA LYS A 311 -19.80 -3.23 -26.79
C LYS A 311 -20.52 -4.55 -26.50
N GLU A 312 -19.86 -5.67 -26.77
CA GLU A 312 -20.42 -7.01 -26.61
C GLU A 312 -20.12 -7.63 -25.25
N ASN A 313 -19.44 -6.90 -24.36
CA ASN A 313 -18.96 -7.37 -23.07
C ASN A 313 -18.16 -8.69 -23.18
N ARG A 314 -17.26 -8.75 -24.17
CA ARG A 314 -16.36 -9.88 -24.43
C ARG A 314 -14.93 -9.54 -24.04
N THR A 315 -14.12 -10.58 -23.88
CA THR A 315 -12.69 -10.44 -23.67
C THR A 315 -11.94 -10.15 -24.96
N VAL A 316 -10.77 -9.53 -24.83
CA VAL A 316 -9.80 -9.31 -25.90
C VAL A 316 -8.41 -9.72 -25.43
N LYS A 317 -7.57 -10.26 -26.31
CA LYS A 317 -6.16 -10.54 -26.01
C LYS A 317 -5.30 -9.33 -26.36
N ILE A 318 -4.58 -8.82 -25.38
CA ILE A 318 -3.66 -7.70 -25.55
C ILE A 318 -2.24 -8.16 -25.19
N LEU A 319 -1.42 -8.31 -26.21
CA LEU A 319 0.03 -8.40 -26.05
C LEU A 319 0.57 -7.00 -25.79
N GLY A 320 1.36 -6.84 -24.75
CA GLY A 320 1.94 -5.55 -24.42
C GLY A 320 2.98 -5.61 -23.33
N SER A 321 3.63 -4.47 -23.11
CA SER A 321 4.52 -4.25 -21.98
C SER A 321 3.71 -3.72 -20.80
N TYR A 322 3.65 -4.49 -19.72
CA TYR A 322 2.92 -4.17 -18.50
C TYR A 322 3.89 -3.77 -17.40
N THR A 323 3.58 -2.65 -16.73
CA THR A 323 4.26 -2.22 -15.52
C THR A 323 3.61 -2.92 -14.34
N ILE A 324 4.35 -3.77 -13.64
CA ILE A 324 3.86 -4.61 -12.56
C ILE A 324 4.64 -4.29 -11.29
N ARG A 325 3.92 -4.05 -10.19
CA ARG A 325 4.50 -3.88 -8.87
C ARG A 325 3.82 -4.84 -7.92
N ALA A 326 4.60 -5.62 -7.18
CA ALA A 326 4.04 -6.52 -6.16
C ALA A 326 2.97 -7.51 -6.71
N GLY A 327 3.06 -7.87 -7.99
CA GLY A 327 2.11 -8.76 -8.67
C GLY A 327 0.85 -8.07 -9.21
N VAL A 328 0.67 -6.78 -8.92
CA VAL A 328 -0.44 -5.95 -9.38
C VAL A 328 -0.03 -5.20 -10.65
N ILE A 329 -0.91 -5.19 -11.66
CA ILE A 329 -0.66 -4.51 -12.94
C ILE A 329 -1.02 -3.03 -12.78
N GLU A 330 -0.02 -2.15 -12.83
CA GLU A 330 -0.23 -0.71 -12.67
C GLU A 330 -0.71 -0.05 -13.97
N ASN A 331 -0.20 -0.51 -15.11
CA ASN A 331 -0.58 -0.08 -16.45
C ASN A 331 -0.03 -1.03 -17.52
N GLY A 332 -0.58 -0.94 -18.73
CA GLY A 332 -0.06 -1.60 -19.93
C GLY A 332 0.18 -0.63 -21.07
N ASN A 333 1.10 -0.99 -21.96
CA ASN A 333 1.24 -0.41 -23.30
C ASN A 333 1.05 -1.54 -24.32
N ALA A 334 -0.02 -1.47 -25.10
CA ALA A 334 -0.35 -2.47 -26.09
C ALA A 334 0.67 -2.47 -27.24
N SER A 335 0.97 -3.65 -27.73
CA SER A 335 1.81 -3.91 -28.90
C SER A 335 1.01 -4.61 -30.00
N THR A 336 0.06 -5.47 -29.64
CA THR A 336 -0.84 -6.16 -30.58
C THR A 336 -2.16 -6.49 -29.90
N ILE A 337 -3.25 -6.43 -30.65
CA ILE A 337 -4.60 -6.74 -30.20
C ILE A 337 -5.15 -7.90 -31.04
N ALA A 338 -5.65 -8.93 -30.37
CA ALA A 338 -6.19 -10.10 -31.03
C ALA A 338 -7.49 -10.57 -30.37
N ARG A 339 -8.24 -11.39 -31.09
CA ARG A 339 -9.38 -12.12 -30.52
C ARG A 339 -8.87 -13.10 -29.44
N PRO A 340 -9.67 -13.37 -28.39
CA PRO A 340 -9.32 -14.32 -27.34
C PRO A 340 -9.07 -15.73 -27.89
#